data_AF-A0A9W6KQY1-F1
#
_entry.id   AF-A0A9W6KQY1-F1
#
_cell.length_a   1.000
_cell.length_b   1.000
_cell.length_c   1.000
_cell.angle_alpha   90.00
_cell.angle_beta   90.00
_cell.angle_gamma   90.00
#
_symmetry.space_group_name_H-M   'P 1'
#
loop_
_entity.id
_entity.type
_entity.pdbx_description
1 polymer ?
#
loop_
_entity_poly.entity_id
_entity_poly.type
_entity_poly.pdbx_seq_one_letter_code
_entity_poly.pdbx_strand_id
1 'polypeptide(L)' 'MLGGPAPRDTGGIVAEPLDTERAHPAHVYDFLLGGTDNFPADRAAAAEG' A
#
# COMPACT_ATOMS: atom_id res chain seq x y z
N MET A 1 -10.67 -44.75 1.16
CA MET A 1 -9.97 -43.82 0.23
C MET A 1 -10.65 -42.46 0.35
N LEU A 2 -10.20 -41.63 1.30
CA LEU A 2 -10.72 -40.27 1.48
C LEU A 2 -9.90 -39.34 0.59
N GLY A 3 -10.48 -38.84 -0.50
CA GLY A 3 -9.86 -37.79 -1.29
C GLY A 3 -9.88 -36.49 -0.47
N GLY A 4 -8.70 -35.96 -0.14
CA GLY A 4 -8.59 -34.67 0.52
C GLY A 4 -9.14 -33.53 -0.35
N PRO A 5 -9.51 -32.38 0.23
CA PRO A 5 -10.00 -31.24 -0.55
C PRO A 5 -8.94 -30.82 -1.55
N ALA A 6 -9.35 -30.60 -2.81
CA ALA A 6 -8.48 -30.06 -3.84
C ALA A 6 -7.87 -28.73 -3.36
N PRO A 7 -6.59 -28.46 -3.66
CA PRO A 7 -5.95 -27.21 -3.30
C PRO A 7 -6.78 -26.06 -3.88
N ARG A 8 -7.12 -25.10 -3.00
CA ARG A 8 -7.81 -23.88 -3.44
C ARG A 8 -6.82 -23.10 -4.29
N ASP A 9 -7.20 -22.84 -5.53
CA ASP A 9 -6.52 -21.87 -6.37
C ASP A 9 -6.69 -20.51 -5.71
N THR A 10 -5.70 -20.13 -4.89
CA THR A 10 -5.55 -18.78 -4.37
C THR A 10 -5.11 -17.94 -5.57
N GLY A 11 -6.03 -17.68 -6.51
CA GLY A 11 -5.76 -16.92 -7.72
C GLY A 11 -4.94 -15.70 -7.34
N GLY A 12 -3.65 -15.74 -7.67
CA GLY A 12 -2.67 -14.85 -7.07
C GLY A 12 -3.07 -13.42 -7.39
N ILE A 13 -3.31 -12.61 -6.36
CA ILE A 13 -3.49 -11.17 -6.57
C ILE A 13 -2.17 -10.64 -7.11
N VAL A 14 -2.16 -10.33 -8.40
CA VAL A 14 -1.06 -9.57 -8.98
C VAL A 14 -1.15 -8.18 -8.39
N ALA A 15 -0.22 -7.85 -7.50
CA ALA A 15 -0.15 -6.51 -6.93
C ALA A 15 0.23 -5.54 -8.07
N GLU A 16 -0.65 -4.58 -8.36
CA GLU A 16 -0.31 -3.51 -9.27
C GLU A 16 0.79 -2.62 -8.65
N PRO A 17 1.68 -2.03 -9.47
CA PRO A 17 2.68 -1.11 -8.98
C PRO A 17 2.02 0.05 -8.22
N LEU A 18 2.62 0.43 -7.08
CA LEU A 18 2.15 1.56 -6.28
C LEU A 18 2.42 2.88 -7.01
N ASP A 19 1.40 3.74 -7.14
CA ASP A 19 1.56 5.11 -7.61
C ASP A 19 2.15 5.98 -6.49
N THR A 20 3.45 6.24 -6.57
CA THR A 20 4.19 7.06 -5.59
C THR A 20 4.26 8.54 -5.97
N GLU A 21 3.75 8.91 -7.15
CA GLU A 21 3.78 10.29 -7.65
C GLU A 21 2.54 11.09 -7.18
N ARG A 22 1.49 10.38 -6.76
CA ARG A 22 0.28 10.97 -6.19
C ARG A 22 0.26 10.82 -4.67
N ALA A 23 0.03 11.94 -3.97
CA ALA A 23 -0.09 11.94 -2.53
C ALA A 23 -1.30 11.10 -2.06
N HIS A 24 -1.06 10.23 -1.09
CA HIS A 24 -2.07 9.40 -0.44
C HIS A 24 -2.30 9.87 1.00
N PRO A 25 -3.56 10.12 1.41
CA PRO A 25 -3.85 10.69 2.73
C PRO A 25 -3.26 9.89 3.90
N ALA A 26 -3.23 8.56 3.80
CA ALA A 26 -2.64 7.69 4.82
C ALA A 26 -1.14 7.95 5.01
N HIS A 27 -0.37 8.07 3.91
CA HIS A 27 1.07 8.33 3.96
C HIS A 27 1.38 9.76 4.37
N VAL A 28 0.53 10.73 4.00
CA VAL A 28 0.63 12.11 4.49
C VAL A 28 0.52 12.13 6.02
N TYR A 29 -0.46 11.44 6.59
CA TYR A 29 -0.58 11.34 8.04
C TYR A 29 0.57 10.57 8.68
N ASP A 30 1.07 9.51 8.04
CA ASP A 30 2.27 8.81 8.50
C ASP A 30 3.44 9.77 8.64
N PHE A 31 3.74 10.58 7.62
CA PHE A 31 4.78 11.60 7.67
C PHE A 31 4.56 12.63 8.79
N LEU A 32 3.33 13.15 8.92
CA LEU A 32 3.01 14.15 9.95
C LEU A 32 3.18 13.61 11.38
N LEU A 33 3.02 12.30 11.57
CA LEU A 33 3.25 11.63 12.86
C LEU A 33 4.70 11.18 13.07
N GLY A 34 5.60 11.51 12.14
CA GLY A 34 7.01 11.13 12.18
C GLY A 34 7.30 9.70 11.69
N GLY A 35 6.36 9.09 10.98
CA GLY A 35 6.53 7.81 10.31
C GLY A 35 7.43 7.89 9.07
N THR A 36 7.67 6.73 8.47
CA THR A 36 8.64 6.56 7.36
C THR A 36 8.04 5.91 6.12
N ASP A 37 6.77 5.53 6.17
CA ASP A 37 6.05 4.92 5.05
C ASP A 37 5.36 6.01 4.23
N ASN A 38 6.21 6.85 3.61
CA ASN A 38 5.78 8.00 2.84
C ASN A 38 6.75 8.35 1.71
N PHE A 39 6.20 8.88 0.62
CA PHE A 39 6.92 9.23 -0.59
C PHE A 39 7.09 10.76 -0.73
N PRO A 40 7.93 11.24 -1.66
CA PRO A 40 8.14 12.68 -1.85
C PRO A 40 6.85 13.47 -2.08
N ALA A 41 5.89 12.92 -2.82
CA ALA A 41 4.59 13.55 -3.07
C ALA A 41 3.78 13.74 -1.77
N ASP A 42 3.83 12.77 -0.86
CA ASP A 42 3.15 12.84 0.44
C ASP A 42 3.77 13.92 1.33
N ARG A 43 5.10 13.99 1.38
CA ARG A 43 5.82 15.01 2.16
C ARG A 43 5.59 16.42 1.63
N ALA A 44 5.54 16.58 0.30
CA ALA A 44 5.19 17.85 -0.32
C ALA A 44 3.78 18.27 0.07
N ALA A 45 2.79 17.36 -0.06
CA ALA A 45 1.41 17.63 0.34
C ALA A 45 1.28 17.97 1.84
N ALA A 46 2.05 17.33 2.71
CA ALA A 46 2.11 17.65 4.14
C ALA A 46 2.70 19.04 4.41
N ALA A 47 3.67 19.49 3.61
CA ALA A 47 4.30 20.81 3.76
C ALA A 47 3.43 21.97 3.25
N GLU A 48 2.48 21.70 2.35
CA GLU A 48 1.49 22.68 1.89
C GLU A 48 0.33 22.88 2.90
N GLY A 49 0.35 22.17 4.04
CA GLY A 49 -0.65 22.20 5.11
C GLY A 49 -0.37 23.18 6.25
#